data_AF-A0A849P6R6-F1
#
_entry.id   AF-A0A849P6R6-F1
#
_cell.length_a   1.000
_cell.length_b   1.000
_cell.length_c   1.000
_cell.angle_alpha   90.00
_cell.angle_beta   90.00
_cell.angle_gamma   90.00
#
_symmetry.space_group_name_H-M   'P 1'
#
loop_
_entity.id
_entity.type
_entity.pdbx_description
1 polymer ?
#
loop_
_entity_poly.entity_id
_entity_poly.type
_entity_poly.pdbx_seq_one_letter_code
_entity_poly.pdbx_strand_id
1 'polypeptide(L)'
;MVVSNNGDTDKVLKTIVLIIKHFLENNPKAIIFFKGNTKSRTRLYRMRLRKYYPEISQYVEVFGIVNDELFKLDESVNLDFDSFLIKYRKES
;
A
#
# COMPACT_ATOMS: atom_id res chain seq x y z
N MET A 1 13.25 19.14 -17.88
CA MET A 1 11.76 19.10 -17.80
C MET A 1 11.36 17.66 -17.51
N VAL A 2 10.81 17.36 -16.33
CA VAL A 2 10.29 16.01 -16.04
C VAL A 2 8.79 16.03 -16.31
N VAL A 3 8.39 15.39 -17.40
CA VAL A 3 6.99 15.26 -17.80
C VAL A 3 6.29 14.38 -16.77
N SER A 4 5.45 14.99 -15.94
CA SER A 4 4.64 14.29 -14.95
C SER A 4 3.50 13.55 -15.66
N ASN A 5 3.70 12.27 -15.93
CA ASN A 5 2.66 11.35 -16.41
C ASN A 5 1.70 10.93 -15.27
N ASN A 6 1.30 11.89 -14.43
CA ASN A 6 0.59 11.65 -13.18
C ASN A 6 -0.88 11.23 -13.38
N GLY A 7 -1.46 11.48 -14.56
CA GLY A 7 -2.83 11.08 -14.91
C GLY A 7 -3.01 9.57 -15.04
N ASP A 8 -2.11 8.88 -15.75
CA ASP A 8 -2.16 7.42 -15.89
C ASP A 8 -1.79 6.69 -14.59
N THR A 9 -0.91 7.29 -13.80
CA THR A 9 -0.43 6.70 -12.54
C THR A 9 -1.55 6.61 -11.50
N ASP A 10 -2.43 7.61 -11.40
CA ASP A 10 -3.60 7.58 -10.51
C ASP A 10 -4.59 6.47 -10.90
N LYS A 11 -4.86 6.29 -12.20
CA LYS A 11 -5.76 5.26 -12.71
C LYS A 11 -5.24 3.84 -12.46
N VAL A 12 -3.96 3.59 -12.77
CA VAL A 12 -3.32 2.28 -12.55
C VAL A 12 -3.34 1.89 -11.07
N LEU A 13 -3.15 2.85 -10.16
CA LEU A 13 -3.10 2.56 -8.73
C LEU A 13 -4.48 2.34 -8.11
N LYS A 14 -5.52 3.02 -8.60
CA LYS A 14 -6.91 2.68 -8.25
C LYS A 14 -7.24 1.24 -8.66
N THR A 15 -6.76 0.80 -9.83
CA THR A 15 -6.89 -0.60 -10.24
C THR A 15 -6.14 -1.54 -9.31
N ILE A 16 -4.93 -1.19 -8.84
CA ILE A 16 -4.18 -2.00 -7.87
C ILE A 16 -4.93 -2.14 -6.54
N VAL A 17 -5.47 -1.04 -6.02
CA VAL A 17 -6.30 -1.05 -4.80
C VAL A 17 -7.51 -1.97 -4.98
N LEU A 18 -8.20 -1.87 -6.13
CA LEU A 18 -9.37 -2.70 -6.43
C LEU A 18 -9.00 -4.19 -6.55
N ILE A 19 -7.86 -4.50 -7.18
CA ILE A 19 -7.33 -5.86 -7.29
C ILE A 19 -6.99 -6.41 -5.91
N ILE A 20 -6.29 -5.64 -5.07
CA ILE A 20 -5.93 -6.03 -3.70
C ILE A 20 -7.20 -6.32 -2.90
N LYS A 21 -8.21 -5.44 -2.97
CA LYS A 21 -9.50 -5.62 -2.33
C LYS A 21 -10.19 -6.91 -2.80
N HIS A 22 -10.40 -7.06 -4.11
CA HIS A 22 -11.05 -8.25 -4.65
C HIS A 22 -10.30 -9.55 -4.36
N PHE A 23 -8.97 -9.53 -4.42
CA PHE A 23 -8.16 -10.69 -4.09
C PHE A 23 -8.32 -11.09 -2.61
N LEU A 24 -8.23 -10.11 -1.70
CA LEU A 24 -8.30 -10.35 -0.26
C LEU A 24 -9.72 -10.67 0.23
N GLU A 25 -10.77 -10.13 -0.41
CA GLU A 25 -12.16 -10.53 -0.16
C GLU A 25 -12.37 -12.02 -0.45
N ASN A 26 -11.82 -12.51 -1.56
CA ASN A 26 -11.90 -13.94 -1.93
C ASN A 26 -10.89 -14.81 -1.17
N ASN A 27 -9.85 -14.20 -0.58
CA ASN A 27 -8.81 -14.89 0.17
C ASN A 27 -8.50 -14.18 1.50
N PRO A 28 -9.41 -14.17 2.49
CA PRO A 28 -9.26 -13.34 3.70
C PRO A 28 -8.05 -13.71 4.59
N LYS A 29 -7.50 -14.92 4.40
CA LYS A 29 -6.30 -15.40 5.11
C LYS A 29 -5.00 -15.05 4.39
N ALA A 30 -5.07 -14.56 3.15
CA ALA A 30 -3.88 -14.20 2.39
C ALA A 30 -3.26 -12.90 2.90
N ILE A 31 -1.96 -12.81 2.70
CA ILE A 31 -1.15 -11.63 3.02
C ILE A 31 -0.38 -11.26 1.76
N ILE A 32 -0.49 -10.01 1.34
CA ILE A 32 0.23 -9.46 0.20
C ILE A 32 1.47 -8.75 0.72
N PHE A 33 2.64 -9.23 0.34
CA PHE A 33 3.92 -8.58 0.61
C PHE A 33 4.51 -8.01 -0.68
N PHE A 34 5.01 -6.77 -0.64
CA PHE A 34 5.67 -6.17 -1.79
C PHE A 34 6.69 -5.09 -1.41
N LYS A 35 7.66 -4.90 -2.30
CA LYS A 35 8.65 -3.81 -2.25
C LYS A 35 8.97 -3.33 -3.66
N GLY A 36 9.44 -2.09 -3.79
CA GLY A 36 10.01 -1.64 -5.05
C GLY A 36 11.36 -2.30 -5.31
N ASN A 37 11.70 -2.53 -6.59
CA ASN A 37 13.05 -2.98 -6.97
C ASN A 37 14.12 -1.90 -6.74
N THR A 38 13.70 -0.66 -6.49
CA THR A 38 14.57 0.47 -6.14
C THR A 38 13.94 1.26 -5.00
N LYS A 39 14.77 1.96 -4.20
CA LYS A 39 14.29 2.84 -3.12
C LYS A 39 13.29 3.88 -3.63
N SER A 40 13.51 4.43 -4.83
CA SER A 40 12.58 5.38 -5.46
C SER A 40 11.20 4.77 -5.73
N ARG A 41 11.12 3.49 -6.15
CA ARG A 41 9.83 2.79 -6.34
C ARG A 41 9.16 2.50 -5.01
N THR A 42 9.90 2.08 -3.98
CA THR A 42 9.35 1.87 -2.64
C THR A 42 8.78 3.17 -2.06
N ARG A 43 9.50 4.30 -2.21
CA ARG A 43 8.99 5.62 -1.81
C ARG A 43 7.75 6.03 -2.58
N LEU A 44 7.69 5.73 -3.88
CA LEU A 44 6.49 5.96 -4.69
C LEU A 44 5.31 5.16 -4.14
N TYR A 45 5.48 3.88 -3.81
CA TYR A 45 4.42 3.08 -3.18
C TYR A 45 3.98 3.65 -1.84
N ARG A 46 4.91 4.07 -0.97
CA ARG A 46 4.59 4.73 0.31
C ARG A 46 3.69 5.95 0.13
N MET A 47 4.09 6.88 -0.74
CA MET A 47 3.32 8.11 -0.99
C MET A 47 1.90 7.81 -1.47
N ARG A 48 1.75 6.76 -2.28
CA ARG A 48 0.46 6.37 -2.86
C ARG A 48 -0.42 5.64 -1.85
N LEU A 49 0.15 4.72 -1.07
CA LEU A 49 -0.55 4.09 0.05
C LEU A 49 -1.07 5.16 1.02
N ARG A 50 -0.27 6.18 1.35
CA ARG A 50 -0.74 7.32 2.18
C ARG A 50 -1.86 8.11 1.50
N LYS A 51 -1.73 8.44 0.21
CA LYS A 51 -2.75 9.19 -0.54
C LYS A 51 -4.12 8.50 -0.50
N TYR A 52 -4.17 7.19 -0.61
CA TYR A 52 -5.42 6.41 -0.63
C TYR A 52 -5.73 5.71 0.70
N TYR A 53 -4.94 5.94 1.75
CA TYR A 53 -5.09 5.28 3.05
C TYR A 53 -6.51 5.41 3.64
N PRO A 54 -7.18 6.58 3.57
CA PRO A 54 -8.55 6.72 4.10
C PRO A 54 -9.58 5.82 3.41
N GLU A 55 -9.39 5.51 2.13
CA GLU A 55 -10.30 4.66 1.35
C GLU A 55 -10.00 3.18 1.59
N ILE A 56 -8.72 2.78 1.53
CA ILE A 56 -8.34 1.36 1.58
C ILE A 56 -8.38 0.78 2.99
N SER A 57 -8.09 1.60 4.01
CA SER A 57 -8.02 1.15 5.41
C SER A 57 -9.37 0.64 5.94
N GLN A 58 -10.47 0.95 5.25
CA GLN A 58 -11.80 0.40 5.54
C GLN A 58 -11.85 -1.11 5.29
N TYR A 59 -11.11 -1.61 4.30
CA TYR A 59 -11.17 -3.01 3.85
C TYR A 59 -9.91 -3.82 4.19
N VAL A 60 -8.77 -3.14 4.36
CA VAL A 60 -7.48 -3.80 4.58
C VAL A 60 -6.69 -3.15 5.70
N GLU A 61 -5.82 -3.92 6.33
CA GLU A 61 -4.78 -3.39 7.20
C GLU A 61 -3.47 -3.29 6.40
N VAL A 62 -2.85 -2.11 6.43
CA VAL A 62 -1.58 -1.84 5.75
C VAL A 62 -0.49 -1.69 6.80
N PHE A 63 0.64 -2.36 6.57
CA PHE A 63 1.84 -2.29 7.38
C PHE A 63 3.04 -1.97 6.50
N GLY A 64 4.02 -1.29 7.09
CA GLY A 64 5.32 -1.10 6.50
C GLY A 64 6.40 -1.70 7.38
N ILE A 65 7.48 -2.17 6.75
CA ILE A 65 8.62 -2.75 7.46
C ILE A 65 9.81 -1.79 7.37
N VAL A 66 10.46 -1.55 8.50
CA VAL A 66 11.71 -0.78 8.61
C VAL A 66 12.64 -1.54 9.53
N ASN A 67 13.88 -1.80 9.10
CA ASN A 67 14.86 -2.53 9.92
C ASN A 67 14.30 -3.85 10.50
N ASP A 68 13.58 -4.61 9.67
CA ASP A 68 12.91 -5.87 10.03
C ASP A 68 11.79 -5.75 11.10
N GLU A 69 11.43 -4.53 11.50
CA GLU A 69 10.30 -4.26 12.39
C GLU A 69 9.04 -3.88 11.60
N LEU A 70 7.90 -4.39 12.03
CA LEU A 70 6.60 -4.16 11.39
C LEU A 70 5.85 -3.02 12.08
N PHE A 71 5.50 -2.00 11.30
CA PHE A 71 4.71 -0.85 11.76
C PHE A 71 3.38 -0.82 11.03
N LYS A 72 2.28 -0.63 11.75
CA LYS A 72 1.00 -0.34 11.12
C LYS A 72 1.10 1.03 10.45
N LEU A 73 0.73 1.11 9.18
CA LEU A 73 0.63 2.40 8.51
C LEU A 73 -0.62 3.09 9.05
N ASP A 74 -0.47 4.31 9.54
CA ASP A 74 -1.58 5.23 9.81
C ASP A 74 -1.18 6.66 9.40
N GLU A 75 -2.07 7.62 9.62
CA GLU A 75 -1.87 9.02 9.22
C GLU A 75 -0.71 9.70 9.95
N SER A 76 -0.31 9.20 11.12
CA SER A 76 0.75 9.76 11.97
C SER A 76 2.14 9.20 11.67
N VAL A 77 2.23 8.00 11.07
CA VAL A 77 3.51 7.31 10.89
C VAL A 77 4.33 7.93 9.76
N ASN A 78 5.43 8.60 10.11
CA ASN A 78 6.38 9.20 9.17
C ASN A 78 7.67 8.40 8.93
N LEU A 79 7.57 7.08 8.74
CA LEU A 79 8.73 6.22 8.53
C LEU A 79 9.06 6.00 7.04
N ASP A 80 10.34 5.77 6.73
CA ASP A 80 10.80 5.36 5.39
C ASP A 80 10.79 3.84 5.27
N PHE A 81 9.64 3.32 4.87
CA PHE A 81 9.42 1.88 4.73
C PHE A 81 10.27 1.26 3.63
N ASP A 82 10.89 0.12 3.91
CA ASP A 82 11.65 -0.69 2.97
C ASP A 82 10.75 -1.62 2.16
N SER A 83 9.64 -2.06 2.77
CA SER A 83 8.63 -2.94 2.17
C SER A 83 7.27 -2.77 2.84
N PHE A 84 6.25 -3.37 2.24
CA PHE A 84 4.86 -3.26 2.69
C PHE A 84 4.22 -4.64 2.80
N LEU A 85 3.28 -4.73 3.73
CA LEU A 85 2.44 -5.89 3.96
C LEU A 85 0.98 -5.43 4.05
N ILE A 86 0.10 -6.07 3.30
CA ILE A 86 -1.33 -5.79 3.31
C ILE A 86 -2.08 -7.08 3.59
N LYS A 87 -3.05 -7.01 4.51
CA LYS A 87 -3.92 -8.15 4.85
C LYS A 87 -5.37 -7.69 4.94
N TYR A 88 -6.30 -8.62 4.73
CA TYR A 88 -7.73 -8.32 4.83
C TYR A 88 -8.08 -7.83 6.25
N ARG A 89 -8.90 -6.79 6.35
CA ARG A 89 -9.47 -6.37 7.62
C ARG A 89 -10.67 -7.26 7.89
N LYS A 90 -10.52 -8.20 8.82
CA LYS A 90 -11.65 -9.03 9.25
C LYS A 90 -12.66 -8.12 9.95
N GLU A 91 -13.85 -7.99 9.41
CA GLU A 91 -14.99 -7.48 10.18
C GLU A 91 -15.22 -8.49 11.30
N SER A 92 -15.01 -8.05 12.55
CA SER A 92 -15.35 -8.80 13.77
C SER A 92 -16.83 -8.67 14.06
#